data_AF-D7F2M1-F1
#
_entry.id   AF-D7F2M1-F1
#
_cell.length_a   1.000
_cell.length_b   1.000
_cell.length_c   1.000
_cell.angle_alpha   90.00
_cell.angle_beta   90.00
_cell.angle_gamma   90.00
#
_symmetry.space_group_name_H-M   'P 1'
#
loop_
_entity.id
_entity.type
_entity.pdbx_description
1 polymer ?
#
loop_
_entity_poly.entity_id
_entity_poly.type
_entity_poly.pdbx_seq_one_letter_code
_entity_poly.pdbx_strand_id
1 'polypeptide(L)' 'PGIADRMQKEMTALAPSTMKIKIIAPPERKYSVWIGGSILASLSTFQQMWISKQ' A
#
# COMPACT_ATOMS: atom_id res chain seq x y z
N PRO A 1 11.68 -0.72 15.10
CA PRO A 1 10.33 -0.31 15.58
C PRO A 1 10.26 1.22 15.66
N GLY A 2 9.13 1.87 15.32
CA GLY A 2 8.99 3.33 15.43
C GLY A 2 9.17 4.15 14.14
N ILE A 3 9.41 3.50 12.99
CA ILE A 3 9.48 4.23 11.70
C ILE A 3 8.12 4.84 11.31
N ALA A 4 7.02 4.17 11.67
CA ALA A 4 5.67 4.65 11.40
C ALA A 4 5.37 5.94 12.19
N ASP A 5 5.74 5.97 13.47
CA ASP A 5 5.56 7.14 14.34
C ASP A 5 6.42 8.32 13.89
N ARG A 6 7.68 8.07 13.51
CA ARG A 6 8.56 9.11 12.96
C ARG A 6 7.98 9.70 11.68
N MET A 7 7.54 8.84 10.76
CA MET A 7 6.94 9.27 9.50
C MET A 7 5.64 10.04 9.73
N GLN A 8 4.82 9.67 10.73
CA GLN A 8 3.59 10.39 11.06
C GLN A 8 3.91 11.81 11.53
N LYS A 9 4.93 11.94 12.39
CA LYS A 9 5.36 13.25 12.91
C LYS A 9 5.92 14.14 11.80
N GLU A 10 6.79 13.62 10.95
CA GLU A 10 7.39 14.36 9.84
C GLU A 10 6.35 14.77 8.80
N MET A 11 5.43 13.86 8.43
CA MET A 11 4.36 14.16 7.47
C MET A 11 3.38 15.20 8.03
N THR A 12 3.01 15.09 9.31
CA THR A 12 2.11 16.07 9.96
C THR A 12 2.76 17.46 10.04
N ALA A 13 4.09 17.54 10.21
CA ALA A 13 4.80 18.81 10.25
C ALA A 13 4.89 19.48 8.87
N LEU A 14 4.90 18.71 7.78
CA LEU A 14 5.04 19.22 6.41
C LEU A 14 3.69 19.51 5.74
N ALA A 15 2.63 18.79 6.09
CA ALA A 15 1.33 18.93 5.43
C ALA A 15 0.50 20.08 6.03
N PRO A 16 -0.35 20.74 5.21
CA PRO A 16 -1.33 21.70 5.71
C PRO A 16 -2.28 21.06 6.73
N SER A 17 -2.64 21.80 7.78
CA SER A 17 -3.52 21.34 8.86
C SER A 17 -4.95 20.96 8.43
N THR A 18 -5.32 21.28 7.19
CA THR A 18 -6.59 20.90 6.57
C THR A 18 -6.61 19.45 6.08
N MET A 19 -5.46 18.78 5.98
CA MET A 19 -5.34 17.42 5.46
C MET A 19 -5.15 16.39 6.58
N LYS A 20 -5.98 15.34 6.58
CA LYS A 20 -5.84 14.21 7.51
C LYS A 20 -4.87 13.18 6.94
N ILE A 21 -3.71 13.02 7.58
CA ILE A 21 -2.71 12.00 7.22
C ILE A 21 -2.92 10.73 8.03
N LYS A 22 -3.08 9.59 7.35
CA LYS A 22 -3.18 8.26 7.97
C LYS A 22 -2.06 7.35 7.46
N ILE A 23 -1.14 6.97 8.33
CA ILE A 23 -0.10 5.99 8.02
C ILE A 23 -0.58 4.57 8.37
N ILE A 24 -0.46 3.65 7.41
CA ILE A 24 -0.83 2.24 7.56
C ILE A 24 0.44 1.40 7.49
N ALA A 25 0.86 0.84 8.62
CA ALA A 25 2.08 0.04 8.73
C ALA A 25 1.81 -1.29 9.46
N PRO A 26 1.10 -2.24 8.83
CA PRO A 26 0.81 -3.54 9.44
C PRO A 26 2.10 -4.36 9.63
N PRO A 27 2.14 -5.30 10.59
CA PRO A 27 3.31 -6.13 10.85
C PRO A 27 3.66 -7.03 9.65
N GLU A 28 2.67 -7.47 8.89
CA GLU A 28 2.85 -8.28 7.67
C GLU A 28 3.28 -7.49 6.44
N ARG A 29 3.66 -6.21 6.59
CA ARG A 29 4.11 -5.31 5.50
C ARG A 29 5.18 -5.92 4.58
N LYS A 30 5.98 -6.88 5.08
CA LYS A 30 6.95 -7.64 4.29
C LYS A 30 6.30 -8.43 3.15
N TYR A 31 5.08 -8.92 3.36
CA TYR A 31 4.34 -9.76 2.42
C TYR A 31 3.21 -9.01 1.71
N SER A 32 2.98 -7.73 2.01
CA SER A 32 1.88 -6.96 1.40
C SER A 32 1.93 -6.95 -0.13
N VAL A 33 3.12 -6.92 -0.73
CA VAL A 33 3.27 -7.01 -2.20
C VAL A 33 2.80 -8.36 -2.73
N TRP A 34 3.17 -9.45 -2.06
CA TRP A 34 2.76 -10.79 -2.45
C TRP A 34 1.26 -11.00 -2.26
N ILE A 35 0.70 -10.55 -1.13
CA ILE A 35 -0.75 -10.59 -0.87
C ILE A 35 -1.52 -9.80 -1.94
N GLY A 36 -1.05 -8.58 -2.28
CA GLY A 36 -1.65 -7.77 -3.33
C GLY A 36 -1.62 -8.43 -4.70
N GLY A 37 -0.49 -9.06 -5.07
CA GLY A 37 -0.36 -9.81 -6.31
C GLY A 37 -1.30 -11.02 -6.37
N SER A 38 -1.42 -11.77 -5.28
CA SER A 38 -2.35 -12.91 -5.17
C SER A 38 -3.81 -12.49 -5.30
N ILE A 39 -4.20 -11.36 -4.69
CA ILE A 39 -5.55 -10.79 -4.85
C ILE A 39 -5.76 -10.36 -6.31
N LEU A 40 -4.83 -9.60 -6.89
CA LEU A 40 -4.93 -9.06 -8.24
C LEU A 40 -5.08 -10.18 -9.29
N ALA A 41 -4.26 -11.23 -9.21
CA ALA A 41 -4.32 -12.37 -10.12
C ALA A 41 -5.64 -13.15 -10.03
N SER A 42 -6.31 -13.09 -8.87
CA SER A 42 -7.59 -13.76 -8.64
C SER A 42 -8.81 -12.95 -9.11
N LEU A 43 -8.63 -11.68 -9.50
CA LEU A 43 -9.73 -10.85 -9.99
C LEU A 43 -10.13 -11.25 -11.42
N SER A 44 -11.42 -11.48 -11.66
CA SER A 44 -11.95 -11.74 -13.00
C SER A 44 -11.69 -10.58 -13.96
N THR A 45 -11.74 -9.34 -13.46
CA THR A 45 -11.40 -8.13 -14.22
C THR A 45 -9.94 -8.08 -14.65
N PHE A 46 -9.04 -8.74 -13.91
CA PHE A 46 -7.62 -8.79 -14.26
C PHE A 46 -7.32 -9.79 -15.39
N GLN A 47 -8.18 -10.78 -15.63
CA GLN A 47 -8.01 -11.75 -16.72
C GLN A 47 -7.98 -11.09 -18.10
N GLN A 48 -8.76 -10.02 -18.30
CA GLN A 48 -8.78 -9.27 -19.56
C GLN A 48 -7.48 -8.50 -19.84
N MET A 49 -6.65 -8.30 -18.82
CA MET A 49 -5.38 -7.58 -18.94
C MET A 49 -4.18 -8.54 -19.10
N TRP A 50 -4.42 -9.85 -19.19
CA TRP A 50 -3.33 -10.82 -19.38
C TRP A 50 -2.70 -10.67 -20.77
N ILE A 51 -1.37 -10.72 -20.79
CA ILE A 51 -0.61 -10.79 -22.03
C ILE A 51 -0.58 -12.26 -22.46
N SER A 52 -1.17 -12.55 -23.62
CA SER A 52 -1.08 -13.88 -24.21
C SER A 52 0.29 -14.09 -24.85
N LYS A 53 0.65 -15.34 -25.08
CA LYS A 53 1.96 -15.72 -25.66
C LYS A 53 2.15 -15.27 -27.12
N GLN A 54 1.06 -14.96 -27.82
CA GLN A 54 1.03 -14.90 -29.28
C GLN A 54 1.63 -13.61 -29.84
#